data_AF-A0A971MY63-F1
#
_entry.id   AF-A0A971MY63-F1
#
_cell.length_a   1.000
_cell.length_b   1.000
_cell.length_c   1.000
_cell.angle_alpha   90.00
_cell.angle_beta   90.00
_cell.angle_gamma   90.00
#
_symmetry.space_group_name_H-M   'P 1'
#
loop_
_entity.id
_entity.type
_entity.pdbx_description
1 polymer ?
#
loop_
_entity_poly.entity_id
_entity_poly.type
_entity_poly.pdbx_seq_one_letter_code
_entity_poly.pdbx_strand_id
1 'polypeptide(L)'
;MNKKNLLVSIGLVILAVAIAFLIKQAKEPQVATNPPVTENTSNTTGDKADTTNISNDVDKDTTEPKVDDTIPSTNENPDAVADAEKVAYKIYTNDEFDQVLAQDKPTIIMFGTKTCIYCRQMEPVFGKFSEQYADRITLKYVDAEELTDKSSQYPLRGVPAFMYQMNPDKPFLPSEETRKLGFYAYSEQGSEDVDLVMSYGSVEEETFIKFIEEMLANAE
;
A
#
# COMPACT_ATOMS: atom_id res chain seq x y z
N MET A 1 -22.99 -19.00 56.78
CA MET A 1 -22.94 -18.28 55.49
C MET A 1 -24.37 -18.17 54.97
N ASN A 2 -24.86 -16.97 54.62
CA ASN A 2 -26.29 -16.74 54.34
C ASN A 2 -26.66 -17.18 52.91
N LYS A 3 -27.73 -17.99 52.74
CA LYS A 3 -28.15 -18.52 51.42
C LYS A 3 -28.41 -17.41 50.39
N LYS A 4 -28.84 -16.23 50.83
CA LYS A 4 -29.05 -15.05 49.97
C LYS A 4 -27.75 -14.58 49.32
N ASN A 5 -26.64 -14.55 50.06
CA ASN A 5 -25.34 -14.08 49.55
C ASN A 5 -24.74 -15.06 48.54
N LEU A 6 -24.96 -16.37 48.73
CA LEU A 6 -24.51 -17.41 47.80
C LEU A 6 -25.23 -17.33 46.44
N LEU A 7 -26.54 -17.05 46.44
CA LEU A 7 -27.30 -16.86 45.21
C LEU A 7 -26.86 -15.61 44.44
N VAL A 8 -26.55 -14.51 45.15
CA VAL A 8 -26.04 -13.28 44.54
C VAL A 8 -24.65 -13.50 43.92
N SER A 9 -23.74 -14.23 44.59
CA SER A 9 -22.41 -14.51 44.01
C SER A 9 -22.49 -15.41 42.77
N ILE A 10 -23.39 -16.41 42.76
CA ILE A 10 -23.60 -17.27 41.58
C ILE A 10 -24.16 -16.46 40.41
N GLY A 11 -25.13 -15.58 40.66
CA GLY A 11 -25.68 -14.68 39.63
C GLY A 11 -24.63 -13.75 39.03
N LEU A 12 -23.75 -13.17 39.85
CA LEU A 12 -22.66 -12.30 39.39
C LEU A 12 -21.64 -13.05 38.51
N VAL A 13 -21.28 -14.28 38.86
CA VAL A 13 -20.36 -15.11 38.07
C VAL A 13 -20.99 -15.50 36.72
N ILE A 14 -22.26 -15.90 36.70
CA ILE A 14 -22.98 -16.22 35.45
C ILE A 14 -23.07 -14.98 34.55
N LEU A 15 -23.38 -13.80 35.11
CA LEU A 15 -23.44 -12.55 34.37
C LEU A 15 -22.07 -12.16 33.78
N ALA A 16 -20.99 -12.28 34.57
CA ALA A 16 -19.64 -12.00 34.09
C ALA A 16 -19.19 -12.95 32.96
N VAL A 17 -19.52 -14.24 33.06
CA VAL A 17 -19.23 -15.23 32.01
C VAL A 17 -20.06 -14.96 30.75
N ALA A 18 -21.32 -14.57 30.88
CA ALA A 18 -22.16 -14.19 29.75
C ALA A 18 -21.61 -12.93 29.03
N ILE A 19 -21.21 -11.90 29.77
CA ILE A 19 -20.58 -10.69 29.21
C ILE A 19 -19.26 -11.05 28.51
N ALA A 20 -18.40 -11.87 29.11
CA ALA A 20 -17.16 -12.32 28.50
C ALA A 20 -17.39 -13.14 27.21
N PHE A 21 -18.45 -13.96 27.16
CA PHE A 21 -18.83 -14.69 25.95
C PHE A 21 -19.34 -13.76 24.85
N LEU A 22 -20.17 -12.77 25.19
CA LEU A 22 -20.63 -11.75 24.23
C LEU A 22 -19.48 -10.93 23.64
N ILE A 23 -18.49 -10.54 24.45
CA ILE A 23 -17.28 -9.86 23.98
C ILE A 23 -16.45 -10.77 23.06
N LYS A 24 -16.38 -12.08 23.35
CA LYS A 24 -15.63 -13.04 22.52
C LYS A 24 -16.25 -13.25 21.12
N GLN A 25 -17.56 -13.08 20.97
CA GLN A 25 -18.24 -13.15 19.67
C GLN A 25 -17.92 -11.96 18.74
N ALA A 26 -17.30 -10.88 19.25
CA ALA A 26 -17.01 -9.66 18.50
C ALA A 26 -15.64 -9.64 17.79
N LYS A 27 -14.96 -10.79 17.62
CA LYS A 27 -13.64 -10.83 16.97
C LYS A 27 -13.49 -11.95 15.93
N GLU A 28 -14.05 -11.72 14.76
CA GLU A 28 -13.54 -12.23 13.48
C GLU A 28 -13.98 -11.26 12.36
N PRO A 29 -13.07 -10.45 11.80
CA PRO A 29 -13.43 -9.45 10.79
C PRO A 29 -13.88 -10.13 9.49
N GLN A 30 -15.16 -9.97 9.16
CA GLN A 30 -15.71 -10.53 7.93
C GLN A 30 -15.27 -9.69 6.74
N VAL A 31 -14.42 -10.28 5.89
CA VAL A 31 -14.09 -9.72 4.58
C VAL A 31 -15.36 -9.62 3.75
N ALA A 32 -15.76 -8.41 3.34
CA ALA A 32 -16.79 -8.24 2.33
C ALA A 32 -16.33 -8.93 1.03
N THR A 33 -16.95 -10.06 0.71
CA THR A 33 -16.53 -10.92 -0.41
C THR A 33 -16.96 -10.32 -1.74
N ASN A 34 -16.05 -9.60 -2.39
CA ASN A 34 -16.17 -9.29 -3.81
C ASN A 34 -15.95 -10.57 -4.65
N PRO A 35 -16.57 -10.68 -5.84
CA PRO A 35 -16.56 -11.90 -6.65
C PRO A 35 -15.16 -12.28 -7.16
N PRO A 36 -14.93 -13.54 -7.57
CA PRO A 36 -13.61 -14.01 -7.96
C PRO A 36 -13.07 -13.22 -9.16
N VAL A 37 -11.84 -12.73 -9.01
CA VAL A 37 -11.01 -12.28 -10.14
C VAL A 37 -10.80 -13.49 -11.04
N THR A 38 -11.33 -13.46 -12.25
CA THR A 38 -11.03 -14.46 -13.27
C THR A 38 -9.57 -14.32 -13.68
N GLU A 39 -8.78 -15.38 -13.52
CA GLU A 39 -7.40 -15.46 -14.00
C GLU A 39 -7.35 -15.17 -15.51
N ASN A 40 -6.80 -14.02 -15.90
CA ASN A 40 -6.41 -13.78 -17.28
C ASN A 40 -5.05 -14.46 -17.53
N THR A 41 -5.10 -15.78 -17.73
CA THR A 41 -3.97 -16.60 -18.16
C THR A 41 -3.58 -16.26 -19.59
N SER A 42 -2.80 -15.20 -19.76
CA SER A 42 -2.14 -14.92 -21.04
C SER A 42 -0.82 -15.69 -21.11
N ASN A 43 -0.87 -16.91 -21.63
CA ASN A 43 0.24 -17.49 -22.39
C ASN A 43 -0.16 -18.74 -23.21
N THR A 44 -0.36 -18.50 -24.51
CA THR A 44 0.25 -19.24 -25.62
C THR A 44 0.10 -20.78 -25.68
N THR A 45 -0.79 -21.23 -26.56
CA THR A 45 -0.63 -22.40 -27.44
C THR A 45 -1.58 -22.20 -28.63
N GLY A 46 -1.18 -22.28 -29.90
CA GLY A 46 0.14 -22.49 -30.51
C GLY A 46 -0.07 -22.85 -31.99
N ASP A 47 0.99 -22.89 -32.81
CA ASP A 47 1.00 -23.76 -34.00
C ASP A 47 2.43 -24.23 -34.34
N LYS A 48 2.54 -25.32 -35.11
CA LYS A 48 3.69 -26.25 -35.03
C LYS A 48 4.09 -26.83 -36.41
N ALA A 49 5.30 -26.51 -36.86
CA ALA A 49 6.09 -27.14 -37.94
C ALA A 49 7.41 -26.33 -38.13
N ASP A 50 8.43 -26.70 -38.91
CA ASP A 50 9.24 -27.92 -39.09
C ASP A 50 10.43 -27.52 -40.03
N THR A 51 11.63 -28.13 -40.13
CA THR A 51 12.27 -29.35 -39.56
C THR A 51 13.83 -29.17 -39.57
N THR A 52 14.57 -30.15 -39.02
CA THR A 52 15.96 -30.57 -39.39
C THR A 52 17.22 -29.71 -39.12
N ASN A 53 18.21 -30.37 -38.51
CA ASN A 53 19.66 -30.07 -38.47
C ASN A 53 20.27 -29.67 -39.83
N ILE A 54 21.28 -28.78 -39.80
CA ILE A 54 22.64 -29.03 -40.36
C ILE A 54 23.67 -28.30 -39.47
N SER A 55 24.75 -28.98 -39.08
CA SER A 55 25.91 -28.40 -38.38
C SER A 55 26.79 -27.56 -39.31
N ASN A 56 27.53 -26.58 -38.77
CA ASN A 56 28.89 -26.27 -39.23
C ASN A 56 29.70 -25.66 -38.08
N ASP A 57 30.88 -26.22 -37.86
CA ASP A 57 31.95 -25.67 -37.03
C ASP A 57 32.64 -24.46 -37.70
N VAL A 58 33.68 -23.93 -37.03
CA VAL A 58 34.62 -22.89 -37.49
C VAL A 58 34.03 -21.46 -37.30
N ASP A 59 34.66 -20.52 -36.58
CA ASP A 59 36.08 -20.40 -36.21
C ASP A 59 36.33 -19.94 -34.76
N LYS A 60 37.54 -20.23 -34.26
CA LYS A 60 38.06 -19.71 -33.00
C LYS A 60 39.15 -18.69 -33.33
N ASP A 61 38.85 -17.39 -33.23
CA ASP A 61 39.92 -16.40 -33.10
C ASP A 61 39.65 -15.32 -32.04
N THR A 62 40.64 -15.26 -31.16
CA THR A 62 41.11 -14.17 -30.33
C THR A 62 40.88 -12.76 -30.90
N THR A 63 40.30 -11.86 -30.10
CA THR A 63 40.98 -10.62 -29.66
C THR A 63 40.11 -9.82 -28.68
N GLU A 64 40.66 -9.50 -27.51
CA GLU A 64 40.05 -8.56 -26.57
C GLU A 64 40.30 -7.11 -27.04
N PRO A 65 39.29 -6.23 -27.07
CA PRO A 65 39.51 -4.79 -27.04
C PRO A 65 39.65 -4.32 -25.59
N LYS A 66 40.88 -3.94 -25.20
CA LYS A 66 41.13 -3.07 -24.04
C LYS A 66 40.69 -1.62 -24.34
N VAL A 67 40.76 -0.76 -23.30
CA VAL A 67 40.43 0.69 -23.23
C VAL A 67 39.02 0.92 -22.65
N ASP A 68 38.78 1.67 -21.57
CA ASP A 68 39.65 2.60 -20.79
C ASP A 68 39.34 2.52 -19.27
N ASP A 69 40.36 2.34 -18.42
CA ASP A 69 40.21 2.29 -16.95
C ASP A 69 40.45 3.68 -16.33
N THR A 70 39.46 4.58 -16.40
CA THR A 70 39.48 5.84 -15.64
C THR A 70 38.11 6.19 -15.03
N ILE A 71 37.72 5.47 -13.97
CA ILE A 71 36.72 5.95 -13.00
C ILE A 71 37.46 6.23 -11.69
N PRO A 72 37.41 7.46 -11.13
CA PRO A 72 38.03 7.75 -9.84
C PRO A 72 37.35 6.97 -8.72
N SER A 73 38.03 5.94 -8.22
CA SER A 73 37.68 5.34 -6.92
C SER A 73 37.96 6.37 -5.84
N THR A 74 36.90 7.02 -5.34
CA THR A 74 36.93 7.79 -4.10
C THR A 74 36.28 6.96 -3.01
N ASN A 75 37.16 6.27 -2.32
CA ASN A 75 37.00 5.64 -1.02
C ASN A 75 36.36 6.59 0.01
N GLU A 76 35.09 6.36 0.36
CA GLU A 76 34.46 6.95 1.54
C GLU A 76 34.10 5.90 2.60
N ASN A 77 34.09 6.36 3.85
CA ASN A 77 34.23 5.59 5.08
C ASN A 77 32.90 4.97 5.54
N PRO A 78 32.82 3.66 5.90
CA PRO A 78 31.56 3.02 6.28
C PRO A 78 30.93 3.52 7.60
N ASP A 79 31.64 4.29 8.42
CA ASP A 79 31.19 4.71 9.76
C ASP A 79 30.57 6.13 9.84
N ALA A 80 30.10 6.72 8.72
CA ALA A 80 29.53 8.07 8.72
C ALA A 80 28.38 8.30 7.72
N VAL A 81 27.15 7.96 8.11
CA VAL A 81 25.90 8.50 7.50
C VAL A 81 24.83 8.79 8.57
N ALA A 82 25.11 9.77 9.42
CA ALA A 82 24.05 10.60 10.00
C ALA A 82 23.86 11.80 9.06
N ASP A 83 22.60 12.24 8.88
CA ASP A 83 22.16 13.29 7.93
C ASP A 83 22.04 12.85 6.45
N ALA A 84 21.13 11.89 6.19
CA ALA A 84 20.47 11.79 4.89
C ALA A 84 19.44 12.93 4.73
N GLU A 85 19.44 13.61 3.59
CA GLU A 85 18.50 14.71 3.30
C GLU A 85 17.03 14.22 3.36
N LYS A 86 16.17 14.93 4.12
CA LYS A 86 14.74 14.60 4.22
C LYS A 86 14.04 14.87 2.87
N VAL A 87 13.60 13.79 2.23
CA VAL A 87 12.81 13.82 1.00
C VAL A 87 11.41 14.36 1.31
N ALA A 88 11.00 15.45 0.65
CA ALA A 88 9.81 16.23 1.04
C ALA A 88 8.47 15.47 1.01
N TYR A 89 8.33 14.45 0.16
CA TYR A 89 7.12 13.61 0.11
C TYR A 89 7.13 12.44 1.10
N LYS A 90 8.23 12.19 1.83
CA LYS A 90 8.30 11.14 2.84
C LYS A 90 7.85 11.66 4.21
N ILE A 91 7.15 10.81 4.94
CA ILE A 91 6.79 10.99 6.35
C ILE A 91 7.76 10.14 7.18
N TYR A 92 8.35 10.75 8.21
CA TYR A 92 9.37 10.14 9.08
C TYR A 92 8.92 10.00 10.53
N THR A 93 7.80 10.60 10.90
CA THR A 93 7.30 10.61 12.29
C THR A 93 5.79 10.45 12.37
N ASN A 94 5.31 9.95 13.51
CA ASN A 94 3.88 9.83 13.81
C ASN A 94 3.17 11.19 13.76
N ASP A 95 3.83 12.25 14.22
CA ASP A 95 3.27 13.61 14.23
C ASP A 95 3.16 14.20 12.81
N GLU A 96 4.17 13.98 11.95
CA GLU A 96 4.10 14.35 10.52
C GLU A 96 2.96 13.60 9.81
N PHE A 97 2.71 12.33 10.17
CA PHE A 97 1.59 11.54 9.64
C PHE A 97 0.24 12.15 10.03
N ASP A 98 0.03 12.42 11.32
CA ASP A 98 -1.22 13.00 11.82
C ASP A 98 -1.48 14.41 11.28
N GLN A 99 -0.43 15.23 11.17
CA GLN A 99 -0.51 16.57 10.55
C GLN A 99 -0.85 16.53 9.06
N VAL A 100 -0.52 15.44 8.35
CA VAL A 100 -0.92 15.25 6.95
C VAL A 100 -2.39 14.89 6.85
N LEU A 101 -2.88 13.92 7.64
CA LEU A 101 -4.28 13.49 7.58
C LEU A 101 -5.26 14.50 8.19
N ALA A 102 -4.78 15.42 9.04
CA ALA A 102 -5.57 16.53 9.57
C ALA A 102 -5.78 17.69 8.56
N GLN A 103 -5.26 17.60 7.34
CA GLN A 103 -5.44 18.63 6.31
C GLN A 103 -6.81 18.49 5.64
N ASP A 104 -7.55 19.60 5.55
CA ASP A 104 -8.74 19.71 4.70
C ASP A 104 -8.34 19.85 3.22
N LYS A 105 -7.75 18.78 2.70
CA LYS A 105 -7.18 18.70 1.34
C LYS A 105 -7.13 17.23 0.90
N PRO A 106 -7.47 16.92 -0.37
CA PRO A 106 -7.29 15.58 -0.92
C PRO A 106 -5.89 15.05 -0.65
N THR A 107 -5.79 13.79 -0.22
CA THR A 107 -4.55 13.18 0.25
C THR A 107 -4.46 11.73 -0.20
N ILE A 108 -3.31 11.33 -0.76
CA ILE A 108 -2.97 9.93 -1.03
C ILE A 108 -1.72 9.56 -0.24
N ILE A 109 -1.82 8.52 0.59
CA ILE A 109 -0.68 7.94 1.29
C ILE A 109 -0.27 6.63 0.61
N MET A 110 0.96 6.57 0.10
CA MET A 110 1.60 5.33 -0.34
C MET A 110 2.35 4.69 0.81
N PHE A 111 1.91 3.51 1.26
CA PHE A 111 2.66 2.65 2.15
C PHE A 111 3.58 1.72 1.34
N GLY A 112 4.87 1.72 1.67
CA GLY A 112 5.89 0.87 1.05
C GLY A 112 6.90 0.35 2.06
N THR A 113 7.93 -0.36 1.57
CA THR A 113 9.13 -0.70 2.36
C THR A 113 10.37 -0.64 1.48
N LYS A 114 11.55 -0.43 2.08
CA LYS A 114 12.85 -0.43 1.37
C LYS A 114 13.16 -1.75 0.65
N THR A 115 12.74 -2.88 1.20
CA THR A 115 13.03 -4.23 0.67
C THR A 115 12.17 -4.60 -0.55
N CYS A 116 10.95 -4.06 -0.63
CA CYS A 116 9.98 -4.28 -1.69
C CYS A 116 10.43 -3.73 -3.07
N ILE A 117 10.68 -4.62 -4.04
CA ILE A 117 11.11 -4.26 -5.41
C ILE A 117 10.09 -3.34 -6.10
N TYR A 118 8.81 -3.71 -6.07
CA TYR A 118 7.73 -2.93 -6.71
C TYR A 118 7.57 -1.54 -6.08
N CYS A 119 7.77 -1.43 -4.77
CA CYS A 119 7.72 -0.16 -4.05
C CYS A 119 8.84 0.77 -4.53
N ARG A 120 10.08 0.28 -4.65
CA ARG A 120 11.22 1.06 -5.17
C ARG A 120 11.07 1.47 -6.64
N GLN A 121 10.26 0.74 -7.42
CA GLN A 121 9.93 1.12 -8.81
C GLN A 121 8.86 2.22 -8.86
N MET A 122 7.85 2.14 -7.98
CA MET A 122 6.76 3.11 -7.89
C MET A 122 7.17 4.42 -7.21
N GLU A 123 8.06 4.38 -6.21
CA GLU A 123 8.43 5.53 -5.39
C GLU A 123 8.96 6.75 -6.19
N PRO A 124 9.87 6.61 -7.20
CA PRO A 124 10.32 7.76 -8.00
C PRO A 124 9.21 8.37 -8.86
N VAL A 125 8.25 7.56 -9.31
CA VAL A 125 7.09 8.00 -10.09
C VAL A 125 6.11 8.76 -9.19
N PHE A 126 5.82 8.20 -8.01
CA PHE A 126 5.01 8.84 -6.97
C PHE A 126 5.62 10.17 -6.51
N GLY A 127 6.95 10.23 -6.36
CA GLY A 127 7.70 11.46 -6.06
C GLY A 127 7.47 12.56 -7.10
N LYS A 128 7.60 12.26 -8.40
CA LYS A 128 7.30 13.23 -9.48
C LYS A 128 5.87 13.76 -9.40
N PHE A 129 4.90 12.89 -9.17
CA PHE A 129 3.51 13.33 -9.00
C PHE A 129 3.34 14.20 -7.76
N SER A 130 4.04 13.92 -6.65
CA SER A 130 3.98 14.73 -5.43
C SER A 130 4.47 16.17 -5.65
N GLU A 131 5.43 16.37 -6.55
CA GLU A 131 5.91 17.69 -6.97
C GLU A 131 4.93 18.35 -7.96
N GLN A 132 4.53 17.62 -9.02
CA GLN A 132 3.63 18.13 -10.06
C GLN A 132 2.27 18.59 -9.52
N TYR A 133 1.77 17.92 -8.47
CA TYR A 133 0.44 18.13 -7.92
C TYR A 133 0.44 18.79 -6.54
N ALA A 134 1.61 19.22 -6.02
CA ALA A 134 1.81 19.70 -4.64
C ALA A 134 0.76 20.73 -4.18
N ASP A 135 0.38 21.68 -5.04
CA ASP A 135 -0.60 22.72 -4.71
C ASP A 135 -2.04 22.16 -4.59
N ARG A 136 -2.39 21.13 -5.38
CA ARG A 136 -3.76 20.61 -5.52
C ARG A 136 -4.08 19.42 -4.61
N ILE A 137 -3.16 18.46 -4.44
CA ILE A 137 -3.38 17.22 -3.65
C ILE A 137 -2.10 16.89 -2.86
N THR A 138 -2.25 16.36 -1.64
CA THR A 138 -1.13 15.97 -0.79
C THR A 138 -0.77 14.51 -1.06
N LEU A 139 0.36 14.27 -1.73
CA LEU A 139 0.87 12.92 -1.98
C LEU A 139 2.05 12.65 -1.02
N LYS A 140 1.94 11.60 -0.19
CA LYS A 140 3.00 11.24 0.78
C LYS A 140 3.31 9.75 0.78
N TYR A 141 4.58 9.43 1.06
CA TYR A 141 5.10 8.08 1.23
C TYR A 141 5.37 7.80 2.71
N VAL A 142 5.05 6.58 3.14
CA VAL A 142 5.34 6.03 4.47
C VAL A 142 6.07 4.70 4.31
N ASP A 143 7.23 4.56 4.94
CA ASP A 143 7.84 3.24 5.11
C ASP A 143 7.13 2.51 6.27
N ALA A 144 6.43 1.42 5.98
CA ALA A 144 5.63 0.68 6.94
C ALA A 144 6.47 -0.11 7.97
N GLU A 145 7.74 -0.38 7.66
CA GLU A 145 8.70 -1.00 8.59
C GLU A 145 9.31 0.04 9.55
N GLU A 146 9.35 1.33 9.19
CA GLU A 146 9.85 2.40 10.05
C GLU A 146 8.73 3.08 10.86
N LEU A 147 7.52 3.18 10.30
CA LEU A 147 6.36 3.83 10.90
C LEU A 147 5.27 2.83 11.36
N THR A 148 5.70 1.67 11.87
CA THR A 148 4.82 0.53 12.21
C THR A 148 3.66 0.91 13.14
N ASP A 149 3.85 1.82 14.10
CA ASP A 149 2.79 2.30 15.00
C ASP A 149 1.60 2.94 14.25
N LYS A 150 1.86 3.59 13.11
CA LYS A 150 0.81 4.15 12.23
C LYS A 150 0.33 3.13 11.21
N SER A 151 1.26 2.46 10.52
CA SER A 151 0.93 1.50 9.47
C SER A 151 0.11 0.29 9.97
N SER A 152 0.27 -0.13 11.23
CA SER A 152 -0.52 -1.21 11.85
C SER A 152 -1.97 -0.84 12.18
N GLN A 153 -2.34 0.44 12.10
CA GLN A 153 -3.73 0.91 12.27
C GLN A 153 -4.56 0.71 10.99
N TYR A 154 -3.91 0.51 9.84
CA TYR A 154 -4.55 0.29 8.56
C TYR A 154 -4.54 -1.20 8.19
N PRO A 155 -5.54 -1.69 7.43
CA PRO A 155 -5.68 -3.10 7.09
C PRO A 155 -4.73 -3.53 5.95
N LEU A 156 -3.44 -3.18 6.04
CA LEU A 156 -2.42 -3.41 5.01
C LEU A 156 -2.27 -4.91 4.70
N ARG A 157 -2.68 -5.31 3.49
CA ARG A 157 -2.58 -6.70 2.99
C ARG A 157 -1.27 -7.01 2.27
N GLY A 158 -0.47 -6.00 2.00
CA GLY A 158 0.77 -6.05 1.22
C GLY A 158 1.21 -4.65 0.82
N VAL A 159 2.34 -4.53 0.14
CA VAL A 159 2.89 -3.26 -0.36
C VAL A 159 3.33 -3.37 -1.83
N PRO A 160 3.27 -2.28 -2.63
CA PRO A 160 2.76 -0.97 -2.26
C PRO A 160 1.24 -0.97 -2.04
N ALA A 161 0.79 -0.15 -1.10
CA ALA A 161 -0.63 0.08 -0.82
C ALA A 161 -0.89 1.58 -0.80
N PHE A 162 -2.05 1.99 -1.32
CA PHE A 162 -2.43 3.40 -1.39
C PHE A 162 -3.70 3.61 -0.57
N MET A 163 -3.71 4.59 0.31
CA MET A 163 -4.91 5.09 1.00
C MET A 163 -5.35 6.40 0.34
N TYR A 164 -6.65 6.58 0.13
CA TYR A 164 -7.22 7.74 -0.56
C TYR A 164 -8.22 8.46 0.32
N GLN A 165 -7.93 9.72 0.66
CA GLN A 165 -8.70 10.55 1.56
C GLN A 165 -9.05 11.90 0.91
N MET A 166 -10.25 12.42 1.15
CA MET A 166 -10.66 13.74 0.68
C MET A 166 -10.34 14.83 1.69
N ASN A 167 -10.62 14.57 2.96
CA ASN A 167 -10.31 15.41 4.12
C ASN A 167 -10.40 14.55 5.41
N PRO A 168 -10.18 15.09 6.63
CA PRO A 168 -10.07 14.28 7.86
C PRO A 168 -11.26 13.36 8.11
N ASP A 169 -12.46 13.79 7.71
CA ASP A 169 -13.74 13.12 8.01
C ASP A 169 -14.29 12.29 6.83
N LYS A 170 -13.65 12.31 5.65
CA LYS A 170 -14.21 11.72 4.41
C LYS A 170 -13.15 10.99 3.56
N PRO A 171 -13.28 9.67 3.32
CA PRO A 171 -12.45 8.97 2.35
C PRO A 171 -12.85 9.32 0.91
N PHE A 172 -11.98 9.03 -0.05
CA PHE A 172 -12.31 9.13 -1.47
C PHE A 172 -13.25 7.99 -1.88
N LEU A 173 -14.40 8.32 -2.47
CA LEU A 173 -15.33 7.36 -3.07
C LEU A 173 -15.19 7.41 -4.60
N PRO A 174 -14.53 6.42 -5.24
CA PRO A 174 -14.38 6.39 -6.68
C PRO A 174 -15.70 6.10 -7.39
N SER A 175 -15.88 6.71 -8.56
CA SER A 175 -16.94 6.41 -9.52
C SER A 175 -16.97 4.93 -9.93
N GLU A 176 -18.11 4.48 -10.45
CA GLU A 176 -18.31 3.11 -10.92
C GLU A 176 -17.29 2.62 -11.95
N GLU A 177 -16.69 3.53 -12.74
CA GLU A 177 -15.63 3.17 -13.67
C GLU A 177 -14.28 3.01 -12.98
N THR A 178 -13.93 3.96 -12.12
CA THR A 178 -12.63 3.98 -11.42
C THR A 178 -12.57 2.92 -10.33
N ARG A 179 -13.69 2.60 -9.66
CA ARG A 179 -13.79 1.52 -8.68
C ARG A 179 -13.38 0.15 -9.26
N LYS A 180 -13.63 -0.09 -10.57
CA LYS A 180 -13.24 -1.32 -11.28
C LYS A 180 -11.72 -1.47 -11.45
N LEU A 181 -10.95 -0.40 -11.23
CA LEU A 181 -9.49 -0.37 -11.38
C LEU A 181 -8.74 -0.83 -10.11
N GLY A 182 -9.43 -1.41 -9.12
CA GLY A 182 -8.78 -2.15 -8.02
C GLY A 182 -8.91 -1.52 -6.63
N PHE A 183 -10.06 -0.91 -6.31
CA PHE A 183 -10.29 -0.33 -4.97
C PHE A 183 -10.96 -1.29 -3.99
N TYR A 184 -10.61 -1.13 -2.71
CA TYR A 184 -11.18 -1.79 -1.55
C TYR A 184 -11.71 -0.72 -0.60
N ALA A 185 -13.02 -0.75 -0.35
CA ALA A 185 -13.67 0.03 0.70
C ALA A 185 -13.75 -0.80 1.99
N TYR A 186 -13.63 -0.12 3.13
CA TYR A 186 -13.79 -0.69 4.47
C TYR A 186 -14.78 0.18 5.24
N SER A 187 -15.65 -0.46 6.02
CA SER A 187 -16.63 0.19 6.90
C SER A 187 -16.67 -0.51 8.26
N GLU A 188 -17.11 0.21 9.30
CA GLU A 188 -17.48 -0.37 10.58
C GLU A 188 -18.60 -1.43 10.43
N GLN A 189 -18.60 -2.43 11.31
CA GLN A 189 -19.52 -3.57 11.20
C GLN A 189 -20.98 -3.14 11.39
N GLY A 190 -21.73 -3.15 10.27
CA GLY A 190 -23.13 -2.73 10.23
C GLY A 190 -23.34 -1.26 9.86
N SER A 191 -22.27 -0.53 9.56
CA SER A 191 -22.35 0.78 8.91
C SER A 191 -22.50 0.64 7.40
N GLU A 192 -23.31 1.53 6.80
CA GLU A 192 -23.34 1.77 5.35
C GLU A 192 -22.31 2.84 4.92
N ASP A 193 -21.82 3.63 5.88
CA ASP A 193 -20.77 4.63 5.65
C ASP A 193 -19.42 3.93 5.46
N VAL A 194 -18.65 4.40 4.48
CA VAL A 194 -17.29 3.93 4.20
C VAL A 194 -16.31 4.81 4.96
N ASP A 195 -15.46 4.19 5.77
CA ASP A 195 -14.47 4.90 6.60
C ASP A 195 -13.11 5.02 5.92
N LEU A 196 -12.78 4.05 5.06
CA LEU A 196 -11.46 3.94 4.44
C LEU A 196 -11.56 3.35 3.02
N VAL A 197 -10.81 3.93 2.08
CA VAL A 197 -10.64 3.40 0.72
C VAL A 197 -9.16 3.22 0.40
N MET A 198 -8.82 2.03 -0.12
CA MET A 198 -7.45 1.66 -0.48
C MET A 198 -7.34 0.95 -1.83
N SER A 199 -6.15 0.94 -2.41
CA SER A 199 -5.73 0.07 -3.51
C SER A 199 -4.39 -0.60 -3.20
N TYR A 200 -4.02 -1.62 -3.98
CA TYR A 200 -2.83 -2.43 -3.73
C TYR A 200 -2.11 -2.83 -5.03
N GLY A 201 -0.78 -2.95 -4.96
CA GLY A 201 0.07 -3.32 -6.09
C GLY A 201 0.52 -2.12 -6.91
N SER A 202 1.33 -2.36 -7.93
CA SER A 202 1.78 -1.31 -8.84
C SER A 202 0.60 -0.75 -9.64
N VAL A 203 0.56 0.59 -9.79
CA VAL A 203 -0.46 1.30 -10.56
C VAL A 203 0.23 1.98 -11.74
N GLU A 204 -0.30 1.83 -12.95
CA GLU A 204 0.23 2.49 -14.14
C GLU A 204 0.02 4.02 -14.06
N GLU A 205 0.97 4.80 -14.61
CA GLU A 205 0.95 6.27 -14.50
C GLU A 205 -0.37 6.90 -14.96
N GLU A 206 -0.92 6.47 -16.11
CA GLU A 206 -2.21 6.97 -16.62
C GLU A 206 -3.38 6.66 -15.68
N THR A 207 -3.37 5.48 -15.05
CA THR A 207 -4.40 5.07 -14.09
C THR A 207 -4.27 5.86 -12.78
N PHE A 208 -3.04 6.12 -12.32
CA PHE A 208 -2.81 6.94 -11.13
C PHE A 208 -3.17 8.42 -11.36
N ILE A 209 -2.89 8.97 -12.55
CA ILE A 209 -3.36 10.29 -12.97
C ILE A 209 -4.89 10.35 -12.97
N LYS A 210 -5.58 9.31 -13.49
CA LYS A 210 -7.05 9.23 -13.44
C LYS A 210 -7.56 9.32 -11.99
N PHE A 211 -6.94 8.60 -11.06
CA PHE A 211 -7.33 8.65 -9.65
C PHE A 211 -7.13 10.05 -9.05
N ILE A 212 -5.99 10.70 -9.33
CA ILE A 212 -5.69 12.06 -8.87
C ILE A 212 -6.70 13.06 -9.42
N GLU A 213 -6.94 13.10 -10.73
CA GLU A 213 -7.86 14.10 -11.31
C GLU A 213 -9.32 13.86 -10.89
N GLU A 214 -9.73 12.61 -10.62
CA GLU A 214 -11.06 12.33 -10.07
C GLU A 214 -11.21 12.76 -8.61
N MET A 215 -10.19 12.54 -7.76
CA MET A 215 -10.16 13.13 -6.42
C MET A 215 -10.23 14.66 -6.48
N LEU A 216 -9.49 15.29 -7.41
CA LEU A 216 -9.45 16.73 -7.55
C LEU A 216 -10.73 17.33 -8.16
N ALA A 217 -11.47 16.58 -8.97
CA ALA A 217 -12.79 16.96 -9.47
C ALA A 217 -13.89 16.87 -8.39
N ASN A 218 -13.66 16.05 -7.35
CA ASN A 218 -14.58 15.83 -6.24
C ASN A 218 -14.19 16.62 -4.96
N ALA A 219 -13.16 17.46 -5.03
CA ALA A 219 -12.79 18.39 -3.98
C ALA A 219 -13.62 19.68 -4.10
N GLU A 220 -14.33 20.04 -3.02
CA GLU A 220 -15.22 21.22 -2.94
C GLU A 220 -14.49 22.48 -2.48
#